data_AF-A0AAW0GML2-F1
#
_entry.id   AF-A0AAW0GML2-F1
#
_cell.length_a   1.000
_cell.length_b   1.000
_cell.length_c   1.000
_cell.angle_alpha   90.00
_cell.angle_beta   90.00
_cell.angle_gamma   90.00
#
_symmetry.space_group_name_H-M   'P 1'
#
loop_
_entity.id
_entity.type
_entity.pdbx_description
1 polymer ?
#
loop_
_entity_poly.entity_id
_entity_poly.type
_entity_poly.pdbx_seq_one_letter_code
_entity_poly.pdbx_strand_id
1 'polypeptide(L)'
;MPTRHQHWPYVAIPVFGAFIWFGTLLAMLVTWLAQGRPKYVSQDGSIAYISDVGADILKPLFVVGAVITGLSFFLALSIERWLRHSGRLIPNMRRRERVFSSLAILGSFIGGAGLILLSGFDTKRYTTLHRLFLLIFILGVGLSAIFTVIEYRWISHDFVEIRKLKVAYVMKGIIAGILILLAIAFAVALYKAPDVGAVLEWTIAFGYTFYLLTFAYDLRMAKGVHRGQLSKERILAQQERGGNAAAMRTVGQPGVVNGNGYHH
;
A
#
# COMPACT_ATOMS: atom_id res chain seq x y z
N MET A 1 27.78 22.34 8.39
CA MET A 1 26.37 22.21 8.84
C MET A 1 25.54 21.73 7.65
N PRO A 2 24.90 20.55 7.67
CA PRO A 2 24.10 20.13 6.53
C PRO A 2 22.74 20.82 6.57
N THR A 3 22.38 21.46 5.47
CA THR A 3 21.20 22.32 5.28
C THR A 3 19.88 21.55 5.38
N ARG A 4 18.89 22.20 6.00
CA ARG A 4 17.54 21.74 6.38
C ARG A 4 16.61 21.32 5.20
N HIS A 5 17.12 21.32 3.97
CA HIS A 5 16.38 21.02 2.75
C HIS A 5 17.00 19.85 1.99
N GLN A 6 17.13 18.69 2.65
CA GLN A 6 17.46 17.48 1.91
C GLN A 6 16.18 16.96 1.24
N HIS A 7 16.17 17.07 -0.09
CA HIS A 7 15.03 16.89 -0.97
C HIS A 7 14.23 15.62 -0.66
N TRP A 8 12.90 15.75 -0.76
CA TRP A 8 11.88 14.75 -0.42
C TRP A 8 11.27 14.02 -1.64
N PRO A 9 12.00 13.77 -2.75
CA PRO A 9 11.37 13.34 -4.00
C PRO A 9 10.67 11.97 -3.86
N TYR A 10 11.15 11.13 -2.95
CA TYR A 10 10.59 9.79 -2.72
C TYR A 10 9.12 9.82 -2.27
N VAL A 11 8.73 10.75 -1.41
CA VAL A 11 7.34 10.86 -0.93
C VAL A 11 6.41 11.36 -2.03
N ALA A 12 6.95 12.14 -2.98
CA ALA A 12 6.16 12.68 -4.08
C ALA A 12 5.66 11.59 -5.04
N ILE A 13 6.35 10.45 -5.15
CA ILE A 13 6.00 9.38 -6.09
C ILE A 13 4.60 8.78 -5.83
N PRO A 14 4.30 8.21 -4.64
CA PRO A 14 2.96 7.68 -4.38
C PRO A 14 1.88 8.78 -4.32
N VAL A 15 2.23 10.01 -3.91
CA VAL A 15 1.29 11.14 -3.91
C VAL A 15 0.91 11.52 -5.33
N PHE A 16 1.89 11.64 -6.23
CA PHE A 16 1.68 11.95 -7.63
C PHE A 16 0.88 10.85 -8.32
N GLY A 17 1.24 9.58 -8.10
CA GLY A 17 0.48 8.44 -8.61
C GLY A 17 -0.98 8.44 -8.14
N ALA A 18 -1.22 8.66 -6.84
CA ALA A 18 -2.58 8.75 -6.30
C ALA A 18 -3.37 9.94 -6.87
N PHE A 19 -2.73 11.10 -7.00
CA PHE A 19 -3.37 12.30 -7.56
C PHE A 19 -3.75 12.10 -9.04
N ILE A 20 -2.85 11.54 -9.84
CA ILE A 20 -3.11 11.25 -11.25
C ILE A 20 -4.23 10.21 -11.39
N TRP A 21 -4.18 9.13 -10.62
CA TRP A 21 -5.23 8.12 -10.63
C TRP A 21 -6.61 8.71 -10.29
N PHE A 22 -6.69 9.44 -9.18
CA PHE A 22 -7.93 10.10 -8.75
C PHE A 22 -8.43 11.09 -9.79
N GLY A 23 -7.54 11.90 -10.36
CA GLY A 23 -7.87 12.87 -11.40
C GLY A 23 -8.40 12.22 -12.66
N THR A 24 -7.77 11.14 -13.14
CA THR A 24 -8.23 10.34 -14.27
C THR A 24 -9.64 9.79 -14.02
N LEU A 25 -9.86 9.15 -12.87
CA LEU A 25 -11.17 8.60 -12.51
C LEU A 25 -12.25 9.68 -12.40
N LEU A 26 -11.93 10.78 -11.72
CA LEU A 26 -12.87 11.89 -11.54
C LEU A 26 -13.24 12.51 -12.89
N ALA A 27 -12.27 12.74 -13.77
CA ALA A 27 -12.51 13.28 -15.10
C ALA A 27 -13.39 12.34 -15.94
N MET A 28 -13.14 11.03 -15.90
CA MET A 28 -13.98 10.03 -16.58
C MET A 28 -15.41 10.02 -16.04
N LEU A 29 -15.58 10.01 -14.71
CA LEU A 29 -16.89 10.01 -14.07
C LEU A 29 -17.68 11.29 -14.39
N VAL A 30 -17.04 12.45 -14.24
CA VAL A 30 -17.68 13.74 -14.53
C VAL A 30 -18.05 13.85 -16.00
N THR A 31 -17.20 13.41 -16.93
CA THR A 31 -17.51 13.44 -18.36
C THR A 31 -18.72 12.57 -18.69
N TRP A 32 -18.77 11.34 -18.15
CA TRP A 32 -19.91 10.44 -18.36
C TRP A 32 -21.21 11.02 -17.80
N LEU A 33 -21.17 11.61 -16.59
CA LEU A 33 -22.33 12.26 -15.98
C LEU A 33 -22.78 13.51 -16.75
N ALA A 34 -21.84 14.35 -17.18
CA ALA A 34 -22.12 15.59 -17.92
C ALA A 34 -22.72 15.32 -19.31
N GLN A 35 -22.40 14.17 -19.92
CA GLN A 35 -23.00 13.71 -21.17
C GLN A 35 -24.41 13.11 -20.99
N GLY A 36 -24.95 13.09 -19.77
CA GLY A 36 -26.27 12.53 -19.50
C GLY A 36 -26.28 11.00 -19.39
N ARG A 37 -25.16 10.38 -18.99
CA ARG A 37 -24.99 8.93 -18.81
C ARG A 37 -25.25 8.14 -20.10
N PRO A 38 -24.49 8.39 -21.19
CA PRO A 38 -24.63 7.62 -22.42
C PRO A 38 -24.39 6.13 -22.15
N LYS A 39 -25.14 5.28 -22.84
CA LYS A 39 -24.93 3.82 -22.83
C LYS A 39 -23.89 3.45 -23.89
N TYR A 40 -22.75 2.93 -23.46
CA TYR A 40 -21.68 2.52 -24.38
C TYR A 40 -21.96 1.16 -25.03
N VAL A 41 -21.34 0.89 -26.18
CA VAL A 41 -21.50 -0.39 -26.90
C VAL A 41 -20.96 -1.57 -26.10
N SER A 42 -19.94 -1.36 -25.28
CA SER A 42 -19.36 -2.38 -24.40
C SER A 42 -20.12 -2.57 -23.08
N GLN A 43 -21.12 -1.74 -22.81
CA GLN A 43 -21.83 -1.69 -21.53
C GLN A 43 -23.05 -2.62 -21.55
N ASP A 44 -23.07 -3.60 -20.65
CA ASP A 44 -24.20 -4.50 -20.48
C ASP A 44 -25.35 -3.84 -19.67
N GLY A 45 -25.01 -3.17 -18.57
CA GLY A 45 -25.95 -2.58 -17.59
C GLY A 45 -26.50 -1.19 -17.94
N SER A 46 -27.15 -0.55 -16.97
CA SER A 46 -27.54 0.86 -16.96
C SER A 46 -26.42 1.79 -16.47
N ILE A 47 -25.51 1.29 -15.63
CA ILE A 47 -24.35 2.03 -15.12
C ILE A 47 -23.10 1.63 -15.91
N ALA A 48 -22.35 2.62 -16.41
CA ALA A 48 -21.11 2.38 -17.14
C ALA A 48 -19.98 1.96 -16.19
N TYR A 49 -19.24 0.93 -16.57
CA TYR A 49 -17.97 0.59 -15.95
C TYR A 49 -16.94 1.68 -16.28
N ILE A 50 -15.90 1.82 -15.45
CA ILE A 50 -14.72 2.64 -15.78
C ILE A 50 -14.13 2.16 -17.11
N SER A 51 -14.07 0.85 -17.29
CA SER A 51 -13.57 0.23 -18.53
C SER A 51 -14.42 0.59 -19.76
N ASP A 52 -15.73 0.78 -19.62
CA ASP A 52 -16.61 1.24 -20.73
C ASP A 52 -16.26 2.67 -21.15
N VAL A 53 -16.23 3.58 -20.18
CA VAL A 53 -15.86 4.99 -20.41
C VAL A 53 -14.43 5.09 -20.97
N GLY A 54 -13.53 4.26 -20.46
CA GLY A 54 -12.12 4.18 -20.84
C GLY A 54 -11.86 3.44 -22.15
N ALA A 55 -12.87 2.81 -22.75
CA ALA A 55 -12.75 2.18 -24.06
C ALA A 55 -13.16 3.12 -25.22
N ASP A 56 -13.79 4.25 -24.89
CA ASP A 56 -14.26 5.24 -25.84
C ASP A 56 -13.30 6.45 -25.95
N ILE A 57 -13.80 7.67 -26.18
CA ILE A 57 -13.00 8.88 -26.42
C ILE A 57 -11.98 9.17 -25.30
N LEU A 58 -12.24 8.73 -24.06
CA LEU A 58 -11.36 8.94 -22.91
C LEU A 58 -10.27 7.86 -22.76
N LYS A 59 -10.13 6.94 -23.70
CA LYS A 59 -9.07 5.91 -23.68
C LYS A 59 -7.66 6.48 -23.48
N PRO A 60 -7.22 7.54 -24.19
CA PRO A 60 -5.88 8.09 -23.97
C PRO A 60 -5.65 8.55 -22.53
N LEU A 61 -6.66 9.19 -21.92
CA LEU A 61 -6.62 9.62 -20.52
C LEU A 61 -6.51 8.43 -19.57
N PHE A 62 -7.30 7.38 -19.80
CA PHE A 62 -7.27 6.17 -18.99
C PHE A 62 -5.92 5.45 -19.06
N VAL A 63 -5.37 5.30 -20.27
CA VAL A 63 -4.06 4.66 -20.49
C VAL A 63 -2.93 5.43 -19.82
N VAL A 64 -2.86 6.75 -20.00
CA VAL A 64 -1.82 7.57 -19.37
C VAL A 64 -1.93 7.53 -17.85
N GLY A 65 -3.16 7.64 -17.31
CA GLY A 65 -3.42 7.52 -15.88
C GLY A 65 -2.98 6.16 -15.33
N ALA A 66 -3.33 5.07 -16.01
CA ALA A 66 -2.95 3.70 -15.66
C ALA A 66 -1.42 3.49 -15.65
N VAL A 67 -0.70 3.99 -16.66
CA VAL A 67 0.77 3.91 -16.73
C VAL A 67 1.43 4.63 -15.58
N ILE A 68 1.06 5.88 -15.34
CA ILE A 68 1.65 6.66 -14.24
C ILE A 68 1.36 6.00 -12.90
N THR A 69 0.13 5.53 -12.70
CA THR A 69 -0.31 4.89 -11.45
C THR A 69 0.40 3.56 -11.20
N GLY A 70 0.45 2.68 -12.20
CA GLY A 70 1.11 1.38 -12.11
C GLY A 70 2.60 1.51 -11.80
N LEU A 71 3.30 2.43 -12.48
CA LEU A 71 4.71 2.71 -12.19
C LEU A 71 4.90 3.30 -10.79
N SER A 72 4.05 4.25 -10.39
CA SER A 72 4.12 4.87 -9.05
C SER A 72 3.93 3.86 -7.94
N PHE A 73 3.01 2.90 -8.11
CA PHE A 73 2.77 1.82 -7.15
C PHE A 73 4.01 0.92 -6.98
N PHE A 74 4.57 0.44 -8.09
CA PHE A 74 5.77 -0.39 -8.08
C PHE A 74 6.99 0.35 -7.48
N LEU A 75 7.18 1.62 -7.86
CA LEU A 75 8.27 2.44 -7.33
C LEU A 75 8.10 2.73 -5.84
N ALA A 76 6.87 2.93 -5.35
CA ALA A 76 6.62 3.18 -3.93
C ALA A 76 7.12 2.02 -3.06
N LEU A 77 6.79 0.76 -3.39
CA LEU A 77 7.29 -0.41 -2.65
C LEU A 77 8.79 -0.61 -2.82
N SER A 78 9.32 -0.40 -4.04
CA SER A 78 10.75 -0.55 -4.32
C SER A 78 11.60 0.44 -3.51
N ILE A 79 11.14 1.68 -3.41
CA ILE A 79 11.79 2.73 -2.62
C ILE A 79 11.64 2.46 -1.13
N GLU A 80 10.47 2.02 -0.67
CA GLU A 80 10.27 1.62 0.72
C GLU A 80 11.29 0.55 1.13
N ARG A 81 11.45 -0.48 0.29
CA ARG A 81 12.44 -1.53 0.49
C ARG A 81 13.88 -0.99 0.54
N TRP A 82 14.23 -0.11 -0.39
CA TRP A 82 15.55 0.51 -0.40
C TRP A 82 15.81 1.37 0.85
N LEU A 83 14.81 2.10 1.35
CA LEU A 83 14.91 2.90 2.56
C LEU A 83 15.03 2.03 3.82
N ARG A 84 14.32 0.90 3.89
CA ARG A 84 14.48 -0.11 4.96
C ARG A 84 15.89 -0.71 4.94
N HIS A 85 16.40 -1.06 3.76
CA HIS A 85 17.76 -1.58 3.62
C HIS A 85 18.84 -0.54 3.97
N SER A 86 18.60 0.74 3.66
CA SER A 86 19.51 1.84 3.98
C SER A 86 19.48 2.27 5.45
N GLY A 87 18.66 1.62 6.29
CA GLY A 87 18.49 1.97 7.70
C GLY A 87 17.84 3.34 7.93
N ARG A 88 17.05 3.83 6.96
CA ARG A 88 16.23 5.05 7.08
C ARG A 88 14.78 4.75 7.48
N LEU A 89 14.34 3.52 7.26
CA LEU A 89 13.13 2.94 7.83
C LEU A 89 13.50 1.72 8.68
N ILE A 90 12.56 1.26 9.52
CA ILE A 90 12.77 0.10 10.38
C ILE A 90 13.13 -1.12 9.50
N PRO A 91 14.29 -1.75 9.73
CA PRO A 91 14.81 -2.81 8.88
C PRO A 91 14.09 -4.11 9.18
N ASN A 92 14.09 -5.00 8.19
CA ASN A 92 13.52 -6.33 8.35
C ASN A 92 14.49 -7.18 9.20
N MET A 93 14.05 -7.57 10.39
CA MET A 93 14.88 -8.28 11.37
C MET A 93 15.09 -9.73 10.96
N ARG A 94 14.06 -10.37 10.41
CA ARG A 94 14.00 -11.80 10.07
C ARG A 94 14.07 -12.03 8.56
N ARG A 95 14.53 -13.22 8.15
CA ARG A 95 14.57 -13.63 6.73
C ARG A 95 13.18 -13.67 6.09
N ARG A 96 12.15 -14.04 6.86
CA ARG A 96 10.76 -14.15 6.40
C ARG A 96 10.19 -12.78 5.97
N GLU A 97 10.40 -11.74 6.77
CA GLU A 97 10.01 -10.37 6.41
C GLU A 97 10.67 -9.92 5.10
N ARG A 98 11.92 -10.31 4.84
CA ARG A 98 12.58 -9.98 3.56
C ARG A 98 11.91 -10.67 2.38
N VAL A 99 11.48 -11.92 2.55
CA VAL A 99 10.77 -12.68 1.50
C VAL A 99 9.41 -12.04 1.22
N PHE A 100 8.62 -11.72 2.25
CA PHE A 100 7.33 -11.06 2.08
C PHE A 100 7.47 -9.70 1.40
N SER A 101 8.47 -8.91 1.77
CA SER A 101 8.77 -7.63 1.09
C SER A 101 9.09 -7.82 -0.40
N SER A 102 9.92 -8.83 -0.74
CA SER A 102 10.22 -9.15 -2.14
C SER A 102 8.99 -9.63 -2.92
N LEU A 103 8.14 -10.46 -2.31
CA LEU A 103 6.88 -10.91 -2.90
C LEU A 103 5.89 -9.76 -3.07
N ALA A 104 5.86 -8.81 -2.14
CA ALA A 104 5.02 -7.62 -2.24
C ALA A 104 5.42 -6.75 -3.44
N ILE A 105 6.73 -6.57 -3.65
CA ILE A 105 7.28 -5.85 -4.81
C ILE A 105 6.93 -6.59 -6.11
N LEU A 106 7.14 -7.90 -6.17
CA LEU A 106 6.78 -8.70 -7.35
C LEU A 106 5.28 -8.60 -7.66
N GLY A 107 4.42 -8.70 -6.64
CA GLY A 107 2.98 -8.49 -6.79
C GLY A 107 2.65 -7.10 -7.32
N SER A 108 3.33 -6.04 -6.83
CA SER A 108 3.12 -4.68 -7.32
C SER A 108 3.54 -4.48 -8.77
N PHE A 109 4.59 -5.16 -9.21
CA PHE A 109 5.02 -5.17 -10.61
C PHE A 109 3.98 -5.86 -11.50
N ILE A 110 3.54 -7.06 -11.13
CA ILE A 110 2.51 -7.82 -11.85
C ILE A 110 1.20 -7.02 -11.89
N GLY A 111 0.79 -6.45 -10.76
CA GLY A 111 -0.40 -5.61 -10.66
C GLY A 111 -0.31 -4.36 -11.53
N GLY A 112 0.81 -3.63 -11.46
CA GLY A 112 1.06 -2.46 -12.30
C GLY A 112 1.06 -2.79 -13.80
N ALA A 113 1.68 -3.89 -14.19
CA ALA A 113 1.65 -4.38 -15.57
C ALA A 113 0.23 -4.74 -16.01
N GLY A 114 -0.55 -5.43 -15.15
CA GLY A 114 -1.96 -5.73 -15.39
C GLY A 114 -2.80 -4.47 -15.63
N LEU A 115 -2.62 -3.43 -14.80
CA LEU A 115 -3.33 -2.15 -14.94
C LEU A 115 -2.99 -1.43 -16.27
N ILE A 116 -1.72 -1.46 -16.67
CA ILE A 116 -1.29 -0.87 -17.94
C ILE A 116 -1.89 -1.64 -19.11
N LEU A 117 -1.76 -2.96 -19.10
CA LEU A 117 -2.23 -3.81 -20.20
C LEU A 117 -3.76 -3.77 -20.33
N LEU A 118 -4.53 -3.81 -19.23
CA LEU A 118 -5.99 -3.71 -19.30
C LEU A 118 -6.46 -2.35 -19.85
N SER A 119 -5.70 -1.28 -19.61
CA SER A 119 -6.05 0.05 -20.14
C SER A 119 -5.82 0.15 -21.65
N GLY A 120 -4.78 -0.51 -22.17
CA GLY A 120 -4.47 -0.57 -23.60
C GLY A 120 -5.38 -1.55 -24.36
N PHE A 121 -5.52 -2.76 -23.85
CA PHE A 121 -6.44 -3.79 -24.35
C PHE A 121 -7.82 -3.59 -23.73
N ASP A 122 -8.57 -2.65 -24.29
CA ASP A 122 -9.87 -2.23 -23.77
C ASP A 122 -11.00 -3.24 -23.97
N THR A 123 -12.12 -3.00 -23.27
CA THR A 123 -13.31 -3.87 -23.29
C THR A 123 -14.08 -3.84 -24.62
N LYS A 124 -13.92 -2.80 -25.45
CA LYS A 124 -14.65 -2.64 -26.72
C LYS A 124 -14.06 -3.46 -27.87
N ARG A 125 -12.74 -3.58 -27.92
CA ARG A 125 -12.00 -4.27 -29.00
C ARG A 125 -11.38 -5.60 -28.56
N TYR A 126 -10.99 -5.71 -27.30
CA TYR A 126 -10.19 -6.82 -26.78
C TYR A 126 -10.75 -7.38 -25.48
N THR A 127 -12.06 -7.60 -25.39
CA THR A 127 -12.80 -7.96 -24.16
C THR A 127 -12.17 -9.12 -23.37
N THR A 128 -11.74 -10.20 -24.05
CA THR A 128 -11.12 -11.35 -23.39
C THR A 128 -9.77 -10.99 -22.76
N LEU A 129 -8.93 -10.24 -23.49
CA LEU A 129 -7.64 -9.78 -22.97
C LEU A 129 -7.83 -8.78 -21.83
N HIS A 130 -8.80 -7.87 -21.97
CA HIS A 130 -9.16 -6.91 -20.93
C HIS A 130 -9.49 -7.63 -19.60
N ARG A 131 -10.38 -8.63 -19.66
CA ARG A 131 -10.80 -9.41 -18.49
C ARG A 131 -9.64 -10.21 -17.88
N LEU A 132 -8.74 -10.75 -18.71
CA LEU A 132 -7.53 -11.43 -18.24
C LEU A 132 -6.59 -10.46 -17.50
N PHE A 133 -6.32 -9.29 -18.07
CA PHE A 133 -5.45 -8.29 -17.45
C PHE A 133 -6.09 -7.65 -16.20
N LEU A 134 -7.41 -7.51 -16.17
CA LEU A 134 -8.17 -7.13 -14.97
C LEU A 134 -7.97 -8.15 -13.84
N LEU A 135 -8.04 -9.45 -14.14
CA LEU A 135 -7.75 -10.50 -13.16
C LEU A 135 -6.30 -10.42 -12.67
N ILE A 136 -5.32 -10.26 -13.58
CA ILE A 136 -3.90 -10.12 -13.23
C ILE A 136 -3.66 -8.88 -12.36
N PHE A 137 -4.31 -7.76 -12.66
CA PHE A 137 -4.25 -6.53 -11.87
C PHE A 137 -4.76 -6.77 -10.45
N ILE A 138 -5.98 -7.30 -10.30
CA ILE A 138 -6.60 -7.54 -8.98
C ILE A 138 -5.77 -8.51 -8.15
N LEU A 139 -5.32 -9.62 -8.74
CA LEU A 139 -4.50 -10.61 -8.03
C LEU A 139 -3.11 -10.05 -7.67
N GLY A 140 -2.47 -9.32 -8.58
CA GLY A 140 -1.15 -8.72 -8.34
C GLY A 140 -1.20 -7.68 -7.21
N VAL A 141 -2.14 -6.74 -7.25
CA VAL A 141 -2.33 -5.73 -6.20
C VAL A 141 -2.77 -6.39 -4.90
N GLY A 142 -3.70 -7.35 -4.94
CA GLY A 142 -4.20 -8.06 -3.76
C GLY A 142 -3.10 -8.84 -3.06
N LEU A 143 -2.31 -9.63 -3.79
CA LEU A 143 -1.16 -10.36 -3.23
C LEU A 143 -0.11 -9.40 -2.68
N SER A 144 0.19 -8.30 -3.40
CA SER A 144 1.09 -7.26 -2.92
C SER A 144 0.64 -6.69 -1.58
N ALA A 145 -0.65 -6.39 -1.45
CA ALA A 145 -1.23 -5.87 -0.22
C ALA A 145 -1.21 -6.88 0.92
N ILE A 146 -1.57 -8.15 0.65
CA ILE A 146 -1.52 -9.23 1.64
C ILE A 146 -0.09 -9.38 2.20
N PHE A 147 0.92 -9.46 1.32
CA PHE A 147 2.30 -9.59 1.76
C PHE A 147 2.80 -8.37 2.53
N THR A 148 2.41 -7.16 2.12
CA THR A 148 2.72 -5.91 2.85
C THR A 148 2.11 -5.93 4.26
N VAL A 149 0.87 -6.39 4.41
CA VAL A 149 0.17 -6.47 5.71
C VAL A 149 0.77 -7.57 6.61
N ILE A 150 1.13 -8.73 6.04
CA ILE A 150 1.79 -9.82 6.77
C ILE A 150 3.18 -9.37 7.26
N GLU A 151 3.96 -8.71 6.40
CA GLU A 151 5.25 -8.12 6.77
C GLU A 151 5.08 -7.17 7.95
N TYR A 152 4.09 -6.28 7.91
CA TYR A 152 3.78 -5.39 9.02
C TYR A 152 3.44 -6.15 10.31
N ARG A 153 2.54 -7.14 10.25
CA ARG A 153 2.08 -7.86 11.46
C ARG A 153 3.27 -8.41 12.25
N TRP A 154 4.27 -8.91 11.54
CA TRP A 154 5.48 -9.46 12.15
C TRP A 154 6.42 -8.38 12.70
N ILE A 155 6.67 -7.32 11.92
CA ILE A 155 7.50 -6.18 12.40
C ILE A 155 6.87 -5.52 13.63
N SER A 156 5.54 -5.45 13.71
CA SER A 156 4.83 -4.82 14.84
C SER A 156 5.03 -5.52 16.19
N HIS A 157 5.35 -6.82 16.16
CA HIS A 157 5.61 -7.61 17.36
C HIS A 157 6.98 -7.26 17.97
N ASP A 158 7.97 -6.95 17.13
CA ASP A 158 9.34 -6.69 17.56
C ASP A 158 9.55 -5.21 18.00
N PHE A 159 8.66 -4.28 17.63
CA PHE A 159 8.75 -2.84 17.95
C PHE A 159 7.50 -2.30 18.64
N VAL A 160 7.38 -2.57 19.95
CA VAL A 160 6.21 -2.22 20.77
C VAL A 160 6.04 -0.70 20.96
N GLU A 161 7.12 0.08 20.90
CA GLU A 161 7.17 1.47 21.41
C GLU A 161 6.62 2.56 20.49
N ILE A 162 6.39 2.35 19.18
CA ILE A 162 6.01 3.46 18.29
C ILE A 162 4.52 3.45 17.90
N ARG A 163 3.69 4.06 18.75
CA ARG A 163 2.23 4.21 18.56
C ARG A 163 1.85 4.81 17.20
N LYS A 164 2.62 5.79 16.70
CA LYS A 164 2.38 6.44 15.40
C LYS A 164 2.58 5.50 14.20
N LEU A 165 3.48 4.52 14.30
CA LEU A 165 3.69 3.52 13.24
C LEU A 165 2.52 2.53 13.23
N LYS A 166 2.11 2.04 14.42
CA LYS A 166 1.02 1.06 14.54
C LYS A 166 -0.28 1.56 13.89
N VAL A 167 -0.67 2.81 14.13
CA VAL A 167 -1.90 3.38 13.55
C VAL A 167 -1.85 3.39 12.03
N ALA A 168 -0.73 3.85 11.44
CA ALA A 168 -0.58 3.96 9.99
C ALA A 168 -0.70 2.61 9.28
N TYR A 169 -0.03 1.60 9.82
CA TYR A 169 -0.09 0.25 9.25
C TYR A 169 -1.42 -0.46 9.52
N VAL A 170 -2.10 -0.19 10.64
CA VAL A 170 -3.47 -0.68 10.87
C VAL A 170 -4.42 -0.07 9.85
N MET A 171 -4.35 1.24 9.61
CA MET A 171 -5.15 1.91 8.57
C MET A 171 -4.87 1.33 7.18
N LYS A 172 -3.60 1.10 6.84
CA LYS A 172 -3.22 0.41 5.59
C LYS A 172 -3.86 -0.98 5.49
N GLY A 173 -3.80 -1.78 6.55
CA GLY A 173 -4.41 -3.10 6.60
C GLY A 173 -5.94 -3.07 6.46
N ILE A 174 -6.61 -2.11 7.08
CA ILE A 174 -8.06 -1.92 6.97
C ILE A 174 -8.44 -1.55 5.53
N ILE A 175 -7.76 -0.56 4.94
CA ILE A 175 -8.02 -0.13 3.56
C ILE A 175 -7.80 -1.29 2.59
N ALA A 176 -6.67 -2.00 2.70
CA ALA A 176 -6.37 -3.17 1.89
C ALA A 176 -7.43 -4.28 2.05
N GLY A 177 -7.83 -4.58 3.29
CA GLY A 177 -8.85 -5.58 3.58
C GLY A 177 -10.21 -5.24 2.96
N ILE A 178 -10.66 -3.99 3.09
CA ILE A 178 -11.90 -3.51 2.47
C ILE A 178 -11.83 -3.66 0.95
N LEU A 179 -10.72 -3.24 0.33
CA LEU A 179 -10.54 -3.36 -1.13
C LEU A 179 -10.55 -4.82 -1.60
N ILE A 180 -9.93 -5.74 -0.86
CA ILE A 180 -9.95 -7.16 -1.19
C ILE A 180 -11.37 -7.73 -1.10
N LEU A 181 -12.12 -7.40 -0.05
CA LEU A 181 -13.51 -7.84 0.09
C LEU A 181 -14.40 -7.28 -1.03
N LEU A 182 -14.25 -6.00 -1.37
CA LEU A 182 -14.94 -5.39 -2.50
C LEU A 182 -14.55 -6.05 -3.83
N ALA A 183 -13.28 -6.38 -4.04
CA ALA A 183 -12.82 -7.06 -5.24
C ALA A 183 -13.40 -8.48 -5.40
N ILE A 184 -13.58 -9.20 -4.30
CA ILE A 184 -14.28 -10.50 -4.30
C ILE A 184 -15.76 -10.31 -4.68
N ALA A 185 -16.43 -9.33 -4.07
CA ALA A 185 -17.82 -9.00 -4.42
C ALA A 185 -17.95 -8.59 -5.91
N PHE A 186 -16.99 -7.81 -6.41
CA PHE A 186 -16.92 -7.39 -7.80
C PHE A 186 -16.77 -8.58 -8.76
N ALA A 187 -15.90 -9.55 -8.44
CA ALA A 187 -15.70 -10.73 -9.27
C ALA A 187 -16.99 -11.55 -9.46
N VAL A 188 -17.85 -11.60 -8.44
CA VAL A 188 -19.17 -12.25 -8.53
C VAL A 188 -20.16 -11.36 -9.28
N ALA A 189 -20.22 -10.07 -8.94
CA ALA A 189 -21.17 -9.12 -9.53
C ALA A 189 -20.95 -8.93 -11.03
N LEU A 190 -19.71 -9.02 -11.52
CA LEU A 190 -19.35 -8.88 -12.93
C LEU A 190 -20.16 -9.80 -13.87
N TYR A 191 -20.58 -10.98 -13.40
CA TYR A 191 -21.34 -11.95 -14.19
C TYR A 191 -22.82 -12.09 -13.79
N LYS A 192 -23.22 -11.51 -12.65
CA LYS A 192 -24.55 -11.73 -12.06
C LYS A 192 -25.38 -10.46 -11.96
N ALA A 193 -24.74 -9.31 -11.78
CA ALA A 193 -25.39 -8.03 -11.54
C ALA A 193 -24.54 -6.90 -12.13
N PRO A 194 -24.65 -6.64 -13.45
CA PRO A 194 -23.79 -5.68 -14.14
C PRO A 194 -23.78 -4.28 -13.51
N ASP A 195 -24.91 -3.76 -13.06
CA ASP A 195 -24.97 -2.43 -12.43
C ASP A 195 -24.26 -2.39 -11.08
N VAL A 196 -24.39 -3.46 -10.27
CA VAL A 196 -23.68 -3.59 -9.00
C VAL A 196 -22.18 -3.72 -9.26
N GLY A 197 -21.78 -4.48 -10.27
CA GLY A 197 -20.38 -4.62 -10.68
C GLY A 197 -19.77 -3.28 -11.08
N ALA A 198 -20.49 -2.45 -11.84
CA ALA A 198 -20.02 -1.12 -12.22
C ALA A 198 -19.79 -0.23 -10.98
N VAL A 199 -20.74 -0.19 -10.05
CA VAL A 199 -20.61 0.57 -8.80
C VAL A 199 -19.42 0.08 -7.97
N LEU A 200 -19.22 -1.23 -7.87
CA LEU A 200 -18.08 -1.81 -7.17
C LEU A 200 -16.75 -1.47 -7.84
N GLU A 201 -16.68 -1.48 -9.17
CA GLU A 201 -15.47 -1.09 -9.91
C GLU A 201 -15.07 0.36 -9.59
N TRP A 202 -16.02 1.30 -9.68
CA TRP A 202 -15.80 2.69 -9.30
C TRP A 202 -15.35 2.84 -7.85
N THR A 203 -16.00 2.12 -6.94
CA THR A 203 -15.68 2.16 -5.50
C THR A 203 -14.28 1.63 -5.22
N ILE A 204 -13.90 0.49 -5.80
CA ILE A 204 -12.56 -0.10 -5.68
C ILE A 204 -11.52 0.84 -6.28
N ALA A 205 -11.78 1.40 -7.45
CA ALA A 205 -10.86 2.28 -8.14
C ALA A 205 -10.58 3.57 -7.35
N PHE A 206 -11.61 4.24 -6.82
CA PHE A 206 -11.40 5.38 -5.93
C PHE A 206 -10.74 4.95 -4.61
N GLY A 207 -11.14 3.80 -4.06
CA GLY A 207 -10.54 3.21 -2.87
C GLY A 207 -9.04 2.93 -3.01
N TYR A 208 -8.60 2.51 -4.20
CA TYR A 208 -7.19 2.27 -4.54
C TYR A 208 -6.34 3.54 -4.41
N THR A 209 -6.92 4.74 -4.64
CA THR A 209 -6.27 6.02 -4.35
C THR A 209 -5.82 6.11 -2.89
N PHE A 210 -6.72 5.80 -1.95
CA PHE A 210 -6.42 5.84 -0.53
C PHE A 210 -5.36 4.82 -0.16
N TYR A 211 -5.39 3.63 -0.79
CA TYR A 211 -4.35 2.63 -0.62
C TYR A 211 -2.98 3.15 -1.07
N LEU A 212 -2.86 3.80 -2.24
CA LEU A 212 -1.61 4.42 -2.68
C LEU A 212 -1.10 5.49 -1.71
N LEU A 213 -2.00 6.33 -1.18
CA LEU A 213 -1.65 7.36 -0.20
C LEU A 213 -1.06 6.79 1.10
N THR A 214 -1.39 5.55 1.47
CA THR A 214 -0.76 4.91 2.63
C THR A 214 0.75 4.73 2.44
N PHE A 215 1.23 4.48 1.22
CA PHE A 215 2.67 4.41 0.94
C PHE A 215 3.34 5.78 1.01
N ALA A 216 2.64 6.86 0.65
CA ALA A 216 3.15 8.22 0.85
C ALA A 216 3.41 8.49 2.35
N TYR A 217 2.50 8.03 3.21
CA TYR A 217 2.69 8.14 4.65
C TYR A 217 3.91 7.33 5.13
N ASP A 218 4.07 6.09 4.66
CA ASP A 218 5.20 5.23 5.04
C ASP A 218 6.55 5.83 4.63
N LEU A 219 6.66 6.32 3.39
CA LEU A 219 7.87 7.00 2.90
C LEU A 219 8.14 8.29 3.68
N ARG A 220 7.09 8.99 4.12
CA ARG A 220 7.22 10.19 4.98
C ARG A 220 7.79 9.84 6.35
N MET A 221 7.67 8.61 6.84
CA MET A 221 8.28 8.20 8.12
C MET A 221 9.81 8.15 8.07
N ALA A 222 10.42 8.05 6.88
CA ALA A 222 11.87 8.18 6.70
C ALA A 222 12.37 9.63 6.88
N LYS A 223 11.48 10.56 7.27
CA LYS A 223 11.76 11.98 7.40
C LYS A 223 12.64 12.30 8.60
N GLY A 224 13.79 12.93 8.34
CA GLY A 224 14.73 13.32 9.38
C GLY A 224 15.54 12.14 9.93
N VAL A 225 15.42 10.95 9.32
CA VAL A 225 16.20 9.77 9.68
C VAL A 225 17.43 9.70 8.79
N HIS A 226 18.60 9.77 9.41
CA HIS A 226 19.89 9.65 8.74
C HIS A 226 20.15 8.20 8.30
N ARG A 227 20.95 8.02 7.23
CA ARG A 227 21.32 6.69 6.75
C ARG A 227 22.00 5.89 7.86
N GLY A 228 21.57 4.65 8.06
CA GLY A 228 22.07 3.78 9.12
C GLY A 228 21.59 4.11 10.54
N GLN A 229 20.78 5.16 10.76
CA GLN A 229 20.27 5.50 12.09
C GLN A 229 19.36 4.41 12.67
N LEU A 230 18.56 3.78 11.81
CA LEU A 230 17.74 2.62 12.16
C LEU A 230 18.38 1.33 11.65
N SER A 231 19.72 1.23 11.57
CA SER A 231 20.36 -0.03 11.18
C SER A 231 20.06 -1.13 12.20
N LYS A 232 19.98 -2.37 11.71
CA LYS A 232 19.73 -3.55 12.57
C LYS A 232 20.75 -3.64 13.71
N GLU A 233 22.03 -3.39 13.40
CA GLU A 233 23.13 -3.40 14.38
C GLU A 233 22.94 -2.37 15.49
N ARG A 234 22.53 -1.14 15.15
CA ARG A 234 22.31 -0.09 16.16
C ARG A 234 21.10 -0.36 17.04
N ILE A 235 20.01 -0.86 16.44
CA ILE A 235 18.80 -1.22 17.18
C ILE A 235 19.09 -2.34 18.18
N LEU A 236 19.80 -3.39 17.74
CA LEU A 236 20.20 -4.49 18.62
C LEU A 236 21.16 -4.01 19.73
N ALA A 237 22.17 -3.20 19.39
CA ALA A 237 23.07 -2.64 20.39
C ALA A 237 22.37 -1.73 21.41
N GLN A 238 21.32 -1.00 21.00
CA GLN A 238 20.53 -0.16 21.90
C GLN A 238 19.60 -1.00 22.79
N GLN A 239 19.01 -2.09 22.28
CA GLN A 239 18.24 -3.04 23.07
C GLN A 239 19.10 -3.77 24.10
N GLU A 240 20.31 -4.21 23.72
CA GLU A 240 21.28 -4.83 24.63
C GLU A 240 21.73 -3.86 25.73
N ARG A 241 22.02 -2.59 25.39
CA ARG A 241 22.35 -1.56 26.38
C ARG A 241 21.18 -1.26 27.32
N GLY A 242 19.95 -1.18 26.81
CA GLY A 242 18.75 -0.97 27.63
C GLY A 242 18.46 -2.15 28.56
N GLY A 243 18.61 -3.38 28.06
CA GLY A 243 18.48 -4.61 28.85
C GLY A 243 19.54 -4.73 29.94
N ASN A 244 20.80 -4.43 29.62
CA ASN A 244 21.89 -4.42 30.60
C ASN A 244 21.70 -3.33 31.66
N ALA A 245 21.25 -2.13 31.28
CA ALA A 245 20.95 -1.06 32.23
C ALA A 245 19.76 -1.39 33.14
N ALA A 246 18.73 -2.07 32.62
CA ALA A 246 17.62 -2.57 33.42
C ALA A 246 18.08 -3.66 34.39
N ALA A 247 18.86 -4.65 33.92
CA ALA A 247 19.41 -5.72 34.75
C ALA A 247 20.34 -5.19 35.86
N MET A 248 21.18 -4.20 35.55
CA MET A 248 22.09 -3.59 36.53
C MET A 248 21.33 -2.83 37.63
N ARG A 249 20.16 -2.23 37.32
CA ARG A 249 19.27 -1.65 38.33
C ARG A 249 18.65 -2.71 39.25
N THR A 250 18.35 -3.91 38.74
CA THR A 250 17.81 -5.00 39.54
C THR A 250 18.86 -5.62 40.47
N VAL A 251 20.12 -5.72 40.01
CA VAL A 251 21.24 -6.23 40.81
C VAL A 251 21.72 -5.20 41.86
N GLY A 252 21.55 -3.90 41.58
CA GLY A 252 21.91 -2.82 42.50
C GLY A 252 20.91 -2.54 43.62
N GLN A 253 19.79 -3.26 43.74
CA GLN A 253 18.94 -3.21 44.93
C GLN A 253 19.50 -4.18 45.98
N PRO A 254 20.05 -3.69 47.11
CA PRO A 254 20.39 -4.56 48.23
C PRO A 254 19.09 -5.22 48.70
N GLY A 255 19.08 -6.55 48.77
CA GLY A 255 17.96 -7.30 49.30
C GLY A 255 17.59 -6.77 50.68
N VAL A 256 16.39 -6.23 50.80
CA VAL A 256 15.78 -5.94 52.11
C VAL A 256 15.49 -7.30 52.73
N VAL A 257 16.47 -7.82 53.46
CA VAL A 257 16.30 -8.96 54.36
C VAL A 257 15.35 -8.47 55.45
N ASN A 258 14.08 -8.84 55.32
CA ASN A 258 13.06 -8.54 56.31
C ASN A 258 13.26 -9.45 57.52
N GLY A 259 14.18 -9.07 58.41
CA GLY A 259 14.43 -9.72 59.68
C GLY A 259 13.33 -9.35 60.67
N ASN A 260 12.27 -10.16 60.73
CA ASN A 260 11.32 -10.12 61.84
C ASN A 260 11.84 -11.04 62.96
N GLY A 261 12.49 -10.43 63.94
CA GLY A 261 12.75 -11.06 65.24
C GLY A 261 12.50 -10.05 66.35
N TYR A 262 11.43 -10.26 67.12
CA TYR A 262 11.17 -9.83 68.51
C TYR A 262 9.96 -10.68 68.96
N HIS A 263 10.04 -11.64 69.88
CA HIS A 263 10.18 -11.53 71.33
C HIS A 263 9.41 -10.35 71.93
N HIS A 264 8.16 -10.60 72.34
CA HIS A 264 7.70 -10.61 73.74
C HIS A 264 6.28 -11.16 73.83
#